data_AF-A0A1H3VNB1-F1
#
_entry.id   AF-A0A1H3VNB1-F1
#
_cell.length_a   1.000
_cell.length_b   1.000
_cell.length_c   1.000
_cell.angle_alpha   90.00
_cell.angle_beta   90.00
_cell.angle_gamma   90.00
#
_symmetry.space_group_name_H-M   'P 1'
#
loop_
_entity.id
_entity.type
_entity.pdbx_description
1 polymer ?
#
loop_
_entity_poly.entity_id
_entity_poly.type
_entity_poly.pdbx_seq_one_letter_code
_entity_poly.pdbx_strand_id
1 'polypeptide(L)' 'MQFQFAGFADFMAMEGHGIYVWISYGVTFALLASLAAFPLLRRRQLQRELQRQQRIQQRRRQAENGRKATTEPA' A
#
# COMPACT_ATOMS: atom_id res chain seq x y z
N MET A 1 15.31 -14.02 -48.75
CA MET A 1 14.65 -14.01 -47.43
C MET A 1 15.66 -13.48 -46.42
N GLN A 2 15.68 -12.17 -46.19
CA GLN A 2 16.61 -11.53 -45.27
C GLN A 2 15.84 -11.23 -43.98
N PHE A 3 16.22 -11.90 -42.89
CA PHE A 3 15.58 -11.74 -41.58
C PHE A 3 15.94 -10.35 -41.02
N GLN A 4 14.95 -9.45 -41.00
CA GLN A 4 15.08 -8.02 -40.60
C GLN A 4 14.92 -7.79 -39.09
N PHE A 5 15.46 -8.68 -38.26
CA PHE A 5 15.49 -8.48 -36.81
C PHE A 5 16.90 -8.79 -36.31
N ALA A 6 17.72 -7.76 -36.13
CA ALA A 6 19.11 -7.89 -35.71
C ALA A 6 19.26 -8.17 -34.20
N GLY A 7 18.15 -8.21 -33.44
CA GLY A 7 18.14 -8.61 -32.03
C GLY A 7 16.92 -8.11 -31.26
N PHE A 8 16.90 -8.40 -29.96
CA PHE A 8 15.82 -8.03 -29.01
C PHE A 8 15.46 -6.53 -29.03
N ALA A 9 16.41 -5.67 -29.43
CA ALA A 9 16.21 -4.24 -29.60
C ALA A 9 15.29 -3.87 -30.78
N ASP A 10 15.40 -4.56 -31.93
CA ASP A 10 14.49 -4.36 -33.08
C ASP A 10 13.07 -4.85 -32.78
N PHE A 11 12.93 -5.85 -31.91
CA PHE A 11 11.62 -6.32 -31.44
C PHE A 11 10.95 -5.29 -30.53
N MET A 12 11.74 -4.59 -29.72
CA MET A 12 11.28 -3.51 -28.84
C MET A 12 11.09 -2.18 -29.59
N ALA A 13 11.70 -2.04 -30.76
CA ALA A 13 11.68 -0.83 -31.58
C ALA A 13 11.03 -1.06 -32.96
N MET A 14 10.21 -2.12 -33.12
CA MET A 14 9.53 -2.52 -34.36
C MET A 14 8.97 -1.28 -35.08
N GLU A 15 9.74 -0.76 -36.04
CA GLU A 15 9.56 0.50 -36.78
C GLU A 15 9.22 1.78 -35.96
N GLY A 16 9.74 1.91 -34.74
CA GLY A 16 9.64 3.12 -33.92
C GLY A 16 8.42 3.20 -32.99
N HIS A 17 7.53 2.20 -33.01
CA HIS A 17 6.31 2.22 -32.19
C HIS A 17 6.38 1.48 -30.85
N GLY A 18 7.39 0.66 -30.60
CA GLY A 18 7.41 -0.16 -29.38
C GLY A 18 7.49 0.66 -28.08
N ILE A 19 8.08 1.87 -28.11
CA ILE A 19 8.05 2.80 -26.95
C ILE A 19 6.61 3.12 -26.53
N TYR A 20 5.69 3.31 -27.48
CA TYR A 20 4.28 3.60 -27.18
C TYR A 20 3.56 2.43 -26.51
N VAL A 21 3.89 1.20 -26.93
CA VAL A 21 3.33 -0.02 -26.33
C VAL A 21 3.83 -0.15 -24.90
N TRP A 22 5.13 -0.04 -24.67
CA TRP A 22 5.70 -0.14 -23.32
C TRP A 22 5.23 0.97 -22.39
N ILE A 23 5.09 2.21 -22.87
CA ILE A 23 4.50 3.29 -22.09
C ILE A 23 3.03 2.99 -21.78
N SER A 24 2.23 2.54 -22.75
CA SER A 24 0.82 2.20 -22.52
C SER A 24 0.68 1.09 -21.47
N TYR A 25 1.46 0.00 -21.60
CA TYR A 25 1.53 -1.06 -20.60
C TYR A 25 2.02 -0.54 -19.25
N GLY A 26 3.03 0.32 -19.22
CA GLY A 26 3.56 0.93 -18.01
C GLY A 26 2.52 1.78 -17.30
N VAL A 27 1.78 2.61 -18.03
CA VAL A 27 0.69 3.45 -17.48
C VAL A 27 -0.45 2.58 -16.97
N THR A 28 -0.91 1.59 -17.75
CA THR A 28 -1.95 0.65 -17.30
C THR A 28 -1.52 -0.13 -16.08
N PHE A 29 -0.29 -0.65 -16.05
CA PHE A 29 0.25 -1.37 -14.91
C PHE A 29 0.38 -0.46 -13.69
N ALA A 30 0.85 0.78 -13.86
CA ALA A 30 0.93 1.76 -12.79
C ALA A 30 -0.45 2.10 -12.20
N LEU A 31 -1.48 2.24 -13.05
CA LEU A 31 -2.86 2.45 -12.61
C LEU A 31 -3.39 1.25 -11.82
N LEU A 32 -3.19 0.03 -12.32
CA LEU A 32 -3.60 -1.19 -11.62
C LEU A 32 -2.85 -1.36 -10.29
N ALA A 33 -1.54 -1.15 -10.28
CA ALA A 33 -0.72 -1.20 -9.09
C ALA A 33 -1.15 -0.13 -8.07
N SER A 34 -1.48 1.07 -8.51
CA SER A 34 -1.98 2.14 -7.64
C SER A 34 -3.33 1.77 -7.03
N LEU A 35 -4.25 1.24 -7.84
CA LEU A 35 -5.56 0.79 -7.39
C LEU A 35 -5.46 -0.38 -6.40
N ALA A 36 -4.52 -1.31 -6.62
CA ALA A 36 -4.24 -2.39 -5.70
C ALA A 36 -3.52 -1.91 -4.43
N ALA A 37 -2.59 -0.95 -4.53
CA ALA A 37 -1.85 -0.42 -3.39
C ALA A 37 -2.73 0.41 -2.45
N PHE A 38 -3.70 1.14 -2.98
CA PHE A 38 -4.61 2.00 -2.21
C PHE A 38 -5.32 1.27 -1.04
N PRO A 39 -6.00 0.12 -1.24
CA PRO A 39 -6.62 -0.62 -0.15
C PRO A 39 -5.60 -1.23 0.81
N LEU A 40 -4.42 -1.66 0.34
CA LEU A 40 -3.37 -2.19 1.24
C LEU A 40 -2.85 -1.08 2.17
N LEU A 41 -2.57 0.10 1.64
CA LEU A 41 -2.13 1.25 2.42
C LEU A 41 -3.21 1.71 3.40
N ARG A 42 -4.48 1.76 2.96
CA ARG A 42 -5.61 2.13 3.81
C ARG A 42 -5.84 1.14 4.95
N ARG A 43 -5.72 -0.16 4.69
CA ARG A 43 -5.80 -1.21 5.72
C ARG A 43 -4.71 -1.04 6.78
N ARG A 44 -3.47 -0.78 6.37
CA ARG A 44 -2.35 -0.53 7.29
C ARG A 44 -2.58 0.73 8.13
N GLN A 45 -3.11 1.80 7.56
CA GLN A 45 -3.46 3.01 8.29
C GLN A 45 -4.57 2.76 9.32
N LEU A 46 -5.63 2.04 8.94
CA LEU A 46 -6.74 1.73 9.84
C LEU A 46 -6.30 0.86 11.02
N GLN A 47 -5.46 -0.15 10.78
CA GLN A 47 -4.91 -0.99 11.85
C GLN A 47 -4.09 -0.18 12.86
N ARG A 48 -3.26 0.77 12.39
CA ARG A 48 -2.49 1.65 13.27
C ARG A 48 -3.40 2.54 14.13
N GLU A 49 -4.47 3.06 13.55
CA GLU A 49 -5.43 3.89 14.28
C GLU A 49 -6.17 3.08 15.36
N LEU A 50 -6.63 1.86 15.01
CA LEU A 50 -7.26 0.95 15.98
C LEU A 50 -6.31 0.59 17.14
N GLN A 51 -5.04 0.28 16.85
CA GLN A 51 -4.04 0.01 17.88
C GLN A 51 -3.82 1.21 18.81
N ARG A 52 -3.81 2.42 18.25
CA ARG A 52 -3.67 3.66 19.04
C ARG A 52 -4.85 3.86 19.98
N GLN A 53 -6.08 3.65 19.50
CA GLN A 53 -7.27 3.79 20.32
C GLN A 53 -7.33 2.74 21.45
N GLN A 54 -6.97 1.49 21.15
CA GLN A 54 -6.90 0.43 22.16
C GLN A 54 -5.92 0.77 23.30
N ARG A 55 -4.73 1.31 22.96
CA ARG A 55 -3.75 1.73 23.98
C ARG A 55 -4.28 2.83 24.89
N ILE A 56 -5.03 3.80 24.35
CA ILE A 56 -5.62 4.88 25.15
C ILE A 56 -6.72 4.33 26.07
N GLN A 57 -7.58 3.43 25.57
CA GLN A 57 -8.63 2.82 26.38
C GLN A 57 -8.07 1.99 27.53
N GLN A 58 -6.99 1.22 27.30
CA GLN A 58 -6.34 0.44 28.37
C GLN A 58 -5.81 1.34 29.49
N ARG A 59 -5.16 2.46 29.15
CA ARG A 59 -4.67 3.45 30.14
C ARG A 59 -5.82 4.05 30.95
N ARG A 60 -6.95 4.37 30.31
CA ARG A 60 -8.14 4.89 31.02
C ARG A 60 -8.72 3.87 32.00
N ARG A 61 -8.84 2.59 31.60
CA ARG A 61 -9.32 1.52 32.49
C ARG A 61 -8.39 1.30 33.69
N GLN A 62 -7.08 1.41 33.51
CA GLN A 62 -6.13 1.32 34.62
C GLN A 62 -6.25 2.51 35.58
N ALA A 63 -6.45 3.72 35.07
CA ALA A 63 -6.68 4.90 35.90
C ALA A 63 -7.99 4.80 36.70
N GLU A 64 -9.06 4.26 36.10
CA GLU A 64 -10.32 3.98 36.80
C GLU A 64 -10.17 2.91 37.89
N ASN A 65 -9.48 1.80 37.60
CA ASN A 65 -9.22 0.76 38.59
C ASN A 65 -8.31 1.26 39.73
N GLY A 66 -7.29 2.05 39.43
CA GLY A 66 -6.42 2.67 40.43
C GLY A 66 -7.19 3.64 41.33
N ARG A 67 -8.10 4.45 40.76
CA ARG A 67 -8.95 5.37 41.54
C ARG A 67 -9.92 4.61 42.46
N LYS A 68 -10.51 3.51 42.00
CA LYS A 68 -11.35 2.64 42.84
C LYS A 68 -10.56 2.02 44.00
N ALA A 69 -9.33 1.58 43.76
CA ALA A 69 -8.46 1.03 44.80
C ALA A 69 -8.03 2.06 45.85
N THR A 70 -7.93 3.35 45.50
CA THR A 70 -7.57 4.42 46.44
C THR A 70 -8.78 5.00 47.20
N THR A 71 -10.01 4.77 46.72
CA THR A 71 -11.24 5.30 47.36
C THR A 71 -11.85 4.32 48.37
N GLU A 72 -11.21 3.17 48.62
CA GLU A 72 -11.58 2.26 49.72
C GLU A 72 -10.51 2.27 50.84
N PRO A 73 -10.46 3.32 51.69
CA PRO A 73 -10.00 3.20 53.06
C PRO A 73 -11.21 3.00 53.99
N ALA A 74 -11.10 1.97 54.83
CA ALA A 74 -12.01 1.58 55.89
C ALA A 74 -12.25 2.66 56.95
#